data_AF-A0A8J1Z8C0-F1
#
_entry.id   AF-A0A8J1Z8C0-F1
#
_cell.length_a   1.000
_cell.length_b   1.000
_cell.length_c   1.000
_cell.angle_alpha   90.00
_cell.angle_beta   90.00
_cell.angle_gamma   90.00
#
_symmetry.space_group_name_H-M   'P 1'
#
loop_
_entity.id
_entity.type
_entity.pdbx_description
1 polymer ?
#
loop_
_entity_poly.entity_id
_entity_poly.type
_entity_poly.pdbx_seq_one_letter_code
_entity_poly.pdbx_strand_id
1 'polypeptide(L)'
;MGAKQSKSLMDTIIEVKLTKKRLEAAQKKAEKQAALEKQKVLKAIEQGNVDGARVYAENAIRKKSEGLQMLRLAARMDAVASKLDTAEKTQTMSQNISDTVPHLEKALKTMTPEKIATDMDKFEKIFDDLDVRMNYITNAVDNTTANATPGNEVDNLIEQVADEHDLNVRHLLKNDGITDPLRQPLAQPAATSKDGVGEDLESRLAALRS
;
A
#
# COMPACT_ATOMS: atom_id res chain seq x y z
N MET A 1 -31.98 -14.06 39.21
CA MET A 1 -31.35 -12.77 38.82
C MET A 1 -30.62 -13.01 37.52
N GLY A 2 -31.14 -12.48 36.41
CA GLY A 2 -30.63 -12.77 35.07
C GLY A 2 -29.28 -12.11 34.84
N ALA A 3 -28.25 -12.93 34.60
CA ALA A 3 -27.00 -12.48 34.03
C ALA A 3 -27.32 -11.81 32.69
N LYS A 4 -27.27 -10.47 32.67
CA LYS A 4 -27.17 -9.72 31.42
C LYS A 4 -25.92 -10.26 30.75
N GLN A 5 -26.10 -11.10 29.72
CA GLN A 5 -25.06 -11.44 28.77
C GLN A 5 -24.39 -10.11 28.41
N SER A 6 -23.12 -9.97 28.76
CA SER A 6 -22.32 -8.83 28.36
C SER A 6 -22.37 -8.79 26.84
N LYS A 7 -23.12 -7.83 26.27
CA LYS A 7 -23.15 -7.59 24.83
C LYS A 7 -21.71 -7.55 24.35
N SER A 8 -21.39 -8.34 23.34
CA SER A 8 -20.05 -8.31 22.76
C SER A 8 -19.75 -6.89 22.29
N LEU A 9 -18.47 -6.51 22.28
CA LEU A 9 -18.05 -5.22 21.72
C LEU A 9 -18.57 -5.08 20.28
N MET A 10 -18.58 -6.18 19.51
CA MET A 10 -19.21 -6.24 18.18
C MET A 10 -20.70 -5.90 18.19
N ASP A 11 -21.50 -6.45 19.12
CA ASP A 11 -22.94 -6.16 19.20
C ASP A 11 -23.19 -4.68 19.45
N THR A 12 -22.35 -4.08 20.30
CA THR A 12 -22.42 -2.65 20.62
C THR A 12 -22.04 -1.80 19.40
N ILE A 13 -21.01 -2.18 18.65
CA ILE A 13 -20.61 -1.54 17.38
C ILE A 13 -21.77 -1.59 16.37
N ILE A 14 -22.42 -2.75 16.22
CA ILE A 14 -23.55 -2.92 15.31
C ILE A 14 -24.72 -2.04 15.73
N GLU A 15 -25.04 -1.98 17.02
CA GLU A 15 -26.11 -1.14 17.56
C GLU A 15 -25.85 0.35 17.32
N VAL A 16 -24.61 0.81 17.51
CA VAL A 16 -24.20 2.20 17.24
C VAL A 16 -24.30 2.52 15.74
N LYS A 17 -23.81 1.63 14.86
CA LYS A 17 -23.91 1.80 13.40
C LYS A 17 -25.37 1.81 12.93
N LEU A 18 -26.23 0.97 13.51
CA LEU A 18 -27.66 0.97 13.23
C LEU A 18 -28.33 2.27 13.70
N THR A 19 -27.95 2.76 14.87
CA THR A 19 -28.46 4.03 15.42
C THR A 19 -28.05 5.21 14.55
N LYS A 20 -26.81 5.25 14.06
CA LYS A 20 -26.35 6.22 13.04
C LYS A 20 -27.30 6.21 11.82
N LYS A 21 -27.54 5.03 11.23
CA LYS A 21 -28.41 4.89 10.05
C LYS A 21 -29.86 5.35 10.32
N ARG A 22 -30.40 5.06 11.52
CA ARG A 22 -31.72 5.55 11.95
C ARG A 22 -31.75 7.07 12.06
N LEU A 23 -30.70 7.70 12.58
CA LEU A 23 -30.58 9.15 12.69
C LEU A 23 -30.45 9.84 11.32
N GLU A 24 -29.69 9.26 10.39
CA GLU A 24 -29.60 9.75 9.00
C GLU A 24 -30.95 9.66 8.28
N ALA A 25 -31.70 8.56 8.48
CA ALA A 25 -33.04 8.43 7.93
C ALA A 25 -34.00 9.47 8.53
N ALA A 26 -33.93 9.70 9.84
CA ALA A 26 -34.71 10.73 10.53
C ALA A 26 -34.36 12.15 10.04
N GLN A 27 -33.08 12.44 9.81
CA GLN A 27 -32.61 13.69 9.23
C GLN A 27 -33.20 13.92 7.82
N LYS A 28 -33.12 12.93 6.93
CA LYS A 28 -33.72 13.00 5.59
C LYS A 28 -35.24 13.22 5.66
N LYS A 29 -35.91 12.60 6.62
CA LYS A 29 -37.36 12.81 6.84
C LYS A 29 -37.65 14.23 7.31
N ALA A 30 -36.86 14.77 8.24
CA ALA A 30 -37.01 16.15 8.73
C ALA A 30 -36.77 17.18 7.60
N GLU A 31 -35.79 16.96 6.72
CA GLU A 31 -35.55 17.82 5.56
C GLU A 31 -36.69 17.80 4.55
N LYS A 32 -37.25 16.62 4.25
CA LYS A 32 -38.45 16.49 3.41
C LYS A 32 -39.63 17.27 4.01
N GLN A 33 -39.86 17.13 5.32
CA GLN A 33 -40.91 17.88 6.00
C GLN A 33 -40.65 19.40 5.94
N ALA A 34 -39.41 19.85 6.15
CA ALA A 34 -39.06 21.26 6.01
C ALA A 34 -39.30 21.80 4.59
N ALA A 35 -39.02 21.00 3.55
CA ALA A 35 -39.29 21.38 2.17
C ALA A 35 -40.80 21.49 1.88
N LEU A 36 -41.62 20.59 2.41
CA LEU A 36 -43.07 20.65 2.30
C LEU A 36 -43.65 21.89 3.00
N GLU A 37 -43.17 22.22 4.20
CA GLU A 37 -43.61 23.42 4.92
C GLU A 37 -43.20 24.70 4.17
N LYS A 38 -42.02 24.74 3.54
CA LYS A 38 -41.64 25.86 2.65
C LYS A 38 -42.59 26.03 1.46
N GLN A 39 -43.05 24.94 0.85
CA GLN A 39 -44.04 25.03 -0.23
C GLN A 39 -45.38 25.59 0.28
N LYS A 40 -45.79 25.24 1.51
CA LYS A 40 -46.99 25.82 2.13
C LYS A 40 -46.81 27.31 2.44
N VAL A 41 -45.62 27.76 2.85
CA VAL A 41 -45.31 29.19 3.00
C VAL A 41 -45.53 29.93 1.69
N LEU A 42 -45.01 29.42 0.58
CA LEU A 42 -45.19 30.05 -0.74
C LEU A 42 -46.69 30.21 -1.08
N LYS A 43 -47.48 29.13 -0.93
CA LYS A 43 -48.92 29.16 -1.17
C LYS A 43 -49.67 30.12 -0.24
N ALA A 44 -49.27 30.20 1.03
CA ALA A 44 -49.91 31.11 1.99
C ALA A 44 -49.61 32.59 1.67
N ILE A 45 -48.40 32.88 1.15
CA ILE A 45 -48.03 34.22 0.68
C ILE A 45 -48.84 34.60 -0.57
N GLU A 46 -48.98 33.68 -1.53
CA GLU A 46 -49.79 33.90 -2.75
C GLU A 46 -51.27 34.18 -2.43
N GLN A 47 -51.79 33.57 -1.35
CA GLN A 47 -53.15 33.77 -0.87
C GLN A 47 -53.32 35.03 0.01
N GLY A 48 -52.25 35.79 0.26
CA GLY A 48 -52.28 36.99 1.11
C GLY A 48 -52.42 36.71 2.61
N ASN A 49 -52.29 35.46 3.05
CA ASN A 49 -52.39 35.07 4.46
C ASN A 49 -51.01 35.13 5.15
N VAL A 50 -50.65 36.34 5.60
CA VAL A 50 -49.35 36.63 6.21
C VAL A 50 -49.15 35.90 7.55
N ASP A 51 -50.20 35.78 8.37
CA ASP A 51 -50.12 35.11 9.67
C ASP A 51 -49.94 33.60 9.51
N GLY A 52 -50.65 32.98 8.56
CA GLY A 52 -50.47 31.57 8.21
C GLY A 52 -49.07 31.27 7.64
N ALA A 53 -48.56 32.15 6.77
CA ALA A 53 -47.21 32.04 6.23
C ALA A 53 -46.14 32.07 7.34
N ARG A 54 -46.32 32.89 8.38
CA ARG A 54 -45.40 32.98 9.52
C ARG A 54 -45.32 31.67 10.30
N VAL A 55 -46.46 31.04 10.58
CA VAL A 55 -46.54 29.75 11.29
C VAL A 55 -45.88 28.62 10.48
N TYR A 56 -46.15 28.55 9.17
CA TYR A 56 -45.49 27.55 8.32
C TYR A 56 -43.97 27.77 8.21
N ALA A 57 -43.53 29.04 8.21
CA ALA A 57 -42.11 29.37 8.17
C ALA A 57 -41.39 28.97 9.48
N GLU A 58 -41.98 29.24 10.65
CA GLU A 58 -41.44 28.78 11.93
C GLU A 58 -41.33 27.25 11.99
N ASN A 59 -42.36 26.54 11.52
CA ASN A 59 -42.34 25.09 11.45
C ASN A 59 -41.23 24.56 10.53
N ALA A 60 -41.02 25.20 9.37
CA ALA A 60 -39.94 24.85 8.46
C ALA A 60 -38.55 25.06 9.09
N ILE A 61 -38.35 26.18 9.81
CA ILE A 61 -37.09 26.47 10.51
C ILE A 61 -36.85 25.45 11.62
N ARG A 62 -37.87 25.16 12.43
CA ARG A 62 -37.78 24.15 13.50
C ARG A 62 -37.39 22.79 12.95
N LYS A 63 -38.03 22.34 11.87
CA LYS A 63 -37.73 21.05 11.21
C LYS A 63 -36.33 21.02 10.61
N LYS A 64 -35.86 22.13 10.03
CA LYS A 64 -34.48 22.25 9.55
C LYS A 64 -33.46 22.16 10.69
N SER A 65 -33.72 22.82 11.81
CA SER A 65 -32.87 22.74 13.01
C SER A 65 -32.82 21.33 13.60
N GLU A 66 -33.98 20.67 13.67
CA GLU A 66 -34.10 19.26 14.10
C GLU A 66 -33.26 18.34 13.20
N GLY A 67 -33.36 18.47 11.88
CA GLY A 67 -32.55 17.70 10.93
C GLY A 67 -31.04 17.92 11.11
N LEU A 68 -30.63 19.17 11.36
CA LEU A 68 -29.22 19.49 11.60
C LEU A 68 -28.70 18.92 12.93
N GLN A 69 -29.54 18.89 13.97
CA GLN A 69 -29.21 18.24 15.23
C GLN A 69 -29.08 16.71 15.07
N MET A 70 -29.97 16.08 14.31
CA MET A 70 -29.88 14.65 13.98
C MET A 70 -28.61 14.32 13.20
N LEU A 71 -28.24 15.16 12.23
CA LEU A 71 -26.99 15.00 11.47
C LEU A 71 -25.76 15.08 12.39
N ARG A 72 -25.72 16.08 13.27
CA ARG A 72 -24.63 16.21 14.26
C ARG A 72 -24.54 14.99 15.17
N LEU A 73 -25.67 14.44 15.61
CA LEU A 73 -25.69 13.24 16.44
C LEU A 73 -25.24 12.01 15.65
N ALA A 74 -25.64 11.87 14.38
CA ALA A 74 -25.20 10.79 13.50
C ALA A 74 -23.67 10.82 13.29
N ALA A 75 -23.09 11.99 13.04
CA ALA A 75 -21.65 12.17 12.91
C ALA A 75 -20.90 11.80 14.21
N ARG A 76 -21.47 12.14 15.38
CA ARG A 76 -20.91 11.72 16.67
C ARG A 76 -20.99 10.21 16.86
N MET A 77 -22.10 9.57 16.50
CA MET A 77 -22.23 8.10 16.55
C MET A 77 -21.23 7.41 15.62
N ASP A 78 -20.95 7.99 14.46
CA ASP A 78 -19.94 7.46 13.54
C ASP A 78 -18.52 7.52 14.12
N ALA A 79 -18.17 8.65 14.73
CA ALA A 79 -16.89 8.79 15.43
C ALA A 79 -16.76 7.79 16.58
N VAL A 80 -17.84 7.53 17.32
CA VAL A 80 -17.87 6.51 18.38
C VAL A 80 -17.71 5.11 17.79
N ALA A 81 -18.41 4.77 16.71
CA ALA A 81 -18.28 3.48 16.04
C ALA A 81 -16.85 3.22 15.55
N SER A 82 -16.19 4.22 14.94
CA SER A 82 -14.80 4.11 14.48
C SER A 82 -13.81 3.85 15.64
N LYS A 83 -14.02 4.53 16.78
CA LYS A 83 -13.22 4.28 17.99
C LYS A 83 -13.44 2.87 18.55
N LEU A 84 -14.69 2.40 18.56
CA LEU A 84 -15.02 1.05 19.00
C LEU A 84 -14.43 -0.02 18.06
N ASP A 85 -14.50 0.17 16.73
CA ASP A 85 -13.86 -0.72 15.74
C ASP A 85 -12.33 -0.79 15.96
N THR A 86 -11.71 0.36 16.27
CA THR A 86 -10.27 0.41 16.56
C THR A 86 -9.93 -0.32 17.86
N ALA A 87 -10.75 -0.13 18.90
CA ALA A 87 -10.60 -0.81 20.18
C ALA A 87 -10.76 -2.33 20.03
N GLU A 88 -11.75 -2.78 19.25
CA GLU A 88 -11.97 -4.19 18.94
C GLU A 88 -10.77 -4.81 18.24
N LYS A 89 -10.30 -4.20 17.15
CA LYS A 89 -9.12 -4.69 16.42
C LYS A 89 -7.88 -4.76 17.30
N THR A 90 -7.68 -3.76 18.15
CA THR A 90 -6.56 -3.73 19.10
C THR A 90 -6.68 -4.84 20.12
N GLN A 91 -7.89 -5.09 20.64
CA GLN A 91 -8.16 -6.18 21.57
C GLN A 91 -7.92 -7.55 20.92
N THR A 92 -8.43 -7.78 19.71
CA THR A 92 -8.19 -9.03 18.97
C THR A 92 -6.72 -9.22 18.66
N MET A 93 -6.00 -8.17 18.25
CA MET A 93 -4.57 -8.24 18.02
C MET A 93 -3.79 -8.56 19.30
N SER A 94 -4.15 -7.94 20.42
CA SER A 94 -3.56 -8.25 21.73
C SER A 94 -3.82 -9.69 22.16
N GLN A 95 -5.02 -10.22 21.89
CA GLN A 95 -5.36 -11.61 22.17
C GLN A 95 -4.51 -12.56 21.31
N ASN A 96 -4.42 -12.29 20.00
CA ASN A 96 -3.59 -13.08 19.08
C ASN A 96 -2.10 -13.06 19.47
N ILE A 97 -1.58 -11.91 19.92
CA ILE A 97 -0.22 -11.82 20.44
C ILE A 97 -0.08 -12.67 21.70
N SER A 98 -1.01 -12.53 22.66
CA SER A 98 -1.02 -13.34 23.89
C SER A 98 -1.05 -14.84 23.60
N ASP A 99 -1.80 -15.26 22.58
CA ASP A 99 -1.90 -16.66 22.17
C ASP A 99 -0.65 -17.14 21.42
N THR A 100 0.00 -16.26 20.64
CA THR A 100 1.19 -16.60 19.83
C THR A 100 2.49 -16.62 20.65
N VAL A 101 2.64 -15.76 21.66
CA VAL A 101 3.85 -15.70 22.52
C VAL A 101 4.27 -17.07 23.08
N PRO A 102 3.40 -17.89 23.70
CA PRO A 102 3.80 -19.20 24.21
C PRO A 102 4.18 -20.19 23.09
N HIS A 103 3.61 -20.06 21.88
CA HIS A 103 4.01 -20.86 20.72
C HIS A 103 5.41 -20.46 20.24
N LEU A 104 5.72 -19.17 20.23
CA LEU A 104 7.05 -18.65 19.92
C LEU A 104 8.09 -19.12 20.96
N GLU A 105 7.77 -19.05 22.26
CA GLU A 105 8.64 -19.57 23.32
C GLU A 105 8.92 -21.07 23.17
N LYS A 106 7.91 -21.85 22.79
CA LYS A 106 8.06 -23.29 22.53
C LYS A 106 8.92 -23.55 21.28
N ALA A 107 8.73 -22.78 20.21
CA ALA A 107 9.56 -22.86 19.00
C ALA A 107 11.03 -22.51 19.29
N LEU A 108 11.28 -21.45 20.06
CA LEU A 108 12.63 -21.06 20.50
C LEU A 108 13.30 -22.15 21.34
N LYS A 109 12.57 -22.82 22.22
CA LYS A 109 13.09 -23.99 22.96
C LYS A 109 13.46 -25.17 22.05
N THR A 110 12.80 -25.31 20.90
CA THR A 110 13.12 -26.36 19.92
C THR A 110 14.20 -25.98 18.92
N MET A 111 14.49 -24.69 18.74
CA MET A 111 15.61 -24.19 17.93
C MET A 111 16.90 -24.19 18.76
N THR A 112 17.32 -25.37 19.21
CA THR A 112 18.62 -25.52 19.87
C THR A 112 19.75 -25.37 18.83
N PRO A 113 20.94 -24.87 19.23
CA PRO A 113 22.09 -24.71 18.34
C PRO A 113 22.44 -25.99 17.56
N GLU A 114 22.23 -27.16 18.17
CA GLU A 114 22.49 -28.48 17.56
C GLU A 114 21.56 -28.78 16.38
N LYS A 115 20.27 -28.43 16.48
CA LYS A 115 19.33 -28.59 15.36
C LYS A 115 19.58 -27.56 14.26
N ILE A 116 19.93 -26.33 14.65
CA ILE A 116 20.31 -25.28 13.68
C ILE A 116 21.57 -25.70 12.92
N ALA A 117 22.58 -26.23 13.59
CA ALA A 117 23.77 -26.78 12.94
C ALA A 117 23.42 -27.91 11.98
N THR A 118 22.58 -28.86 12.41
CA THR A 118 22.14 -29.98 11.55
C THR A 118 21.36 -29.52 10.31
N ASP A 119 20.54 -28.48 10.44
CA ASP A 119 19.76 -27.94 9.33
C ASP A 119 20.60 -27.01 8.44
N MET A 120 21.64 -26.35 8.97
CA MET A 120 22.67 -25.66 8.17
C MET A 120 23.50 -26.65 7.36
N ASP A 121 23.90 -27.80 7.93
CA ASP A 121 24.62 -28.84 7.18
C ASP A 121 23.76 -29.41 6.02
N LYS A 122 22.44 -29.51 6.20
CA LYS A 122 21.52 -29.89 5.12
C LYS A 122 21.32 -28.77 4.11
N PHE A 123 21.28 -27.52 4.55
CA PHE A 123 21.19 -26.35 3.68
C PHE A 123 22.43 -26.28 2.77
N GLU A 124 23.62 -26.48 3.31
CA GLU A 124 24.89 -26.50 2.55
C GLU A 124 24.87 -27.61 1.48
N LYS A 125 24.42 -28.82 1.83
CA LYS A 125 24.22 -29.90 0.84
C LYS A 125 23.19 -29.57 -0.24
N ILE A 126 22.09 -28.90 0.10
CA ILE A 126 21.06 -28.49 -0.87
C ILE A 126 21.61 -27.37 -1.76
N PHE A 127 22.42 -26.47 -1.21
CA PHE A 127 23.02 -25.37 -1.95
C PHE A 127 24.10 -25.86 -2.91
N ASP A 128 24.95 -26.80 -2.48
CA ASP A 128 25.92 -27.47 -3.34
C ASP A 128 25.24 -28.24 -4.47
N ASP A 129 24.16 -29.00 -4.17
CA ASP A 129 23.40 -29.72 -5.20
C ASP A 129 22.69 -28.76 -6.15
N LEU A 130 22.20 -27.61 -5.66
CA LEU A 130 21.63 -26.56 -6.50
C LEU A 130 22.69 -25.94 -7.41
N ASP A 131 23.88 -25.66 -6.91
CA ASP A 131 24.96 -25.08 -7.71
C ASP A 131 25.47 -26.08 -8.77
N VAL A 132 25.62 -27.36 -8.42
CA VAL A 132 25.96 -28.42 -9.39
C VAL A 132 24.86 -28.56 -10.46
N ARG A 133 23.58 -28.51 -10.08
CA ARG A 133 22.46 -28.57 -11.02
C ARG A 133 22.32 -27.31 -11.87
N MET A 134 22.58 -26.12 -11.31
CA MET A 134 22.57 -24.87 -12.07
C MET A 134 23.74 -24.82 -13.04
N ASN A 135 24.95 -25.25 -12.65
CA ASN A 135 26.05 -25.40 -13.60
C ASN A 135 25.73 -26.40 -14.71
N TYR A 136 25.01 -27.49 -14.41
CA TYR A 136 24.56 -28.43 -15.44
C TYR A 136 23.49 -27.82 -16.36
N ILE A 137 22.53 -27.06 -15.79
CA ILE A 137 21.48 -26.38 -16.54
C ILE A 137 22.05 -25.23 -17.37
N THR A 138 22.92 -24.37 -16.84
CA THR A 138 23.59 -23.29 -17.58
C THR A 138 24.40 -23.87 -18.74
N ASN A 139 25.18 -24.92 -18.54
CA ASN A 139 25.91 -25.56 -19.64
C ASN A 139 24.98 -26.19 -20.70
N ALA A 140 23.82 -26.74 -20.29
CA ALA A 140 22.84 -27.30 -21.22
C ALA A 140 22.01 -26.22 -21.94
N VAL A 141 21.69 -25.14 -21.24
CA VAL A 141 20.91 -23.99 -21.72
C VAL A 141 21.80 -23.11 -22.59
N ASP A 142 23.05 -22.82 -22.26
CA ASP A 142 23.98 -22.06 -23.12
C ASP A 142 24.18 -22.77 -24.47
N ASN A 143 24.32 -24.10 -24.47
CA ASN A 143 24.39 -24.89 -25.71
C ASN A 143 23.08 -24.87 -26.53
N THR A 144 21.93 -24.75 -25.86
CA THR A 144 20.61 -24.74 -26.53
C THR A 144 20.21 -23.33 -26.97
N THR A 145 20.56 -22.30 -26.19
CA THR A 145 20.14 -20.90 -26.37
C THR A 145 21.06 -20.16 -27.34
N ALA A 146 22.34 -20.55 -27.44
CA ALA A 146 23.23 -20.05 -28.49
C ALA A 146 22.70 -20.32 -29.92
N ASN A 147 21.84 -21.33 -30.10
CA ASN A 147 21.16 -21.62 -31.37
C ASN A 147 19.76 -20.97 -31.49
N ALA A 148 19.12 -20.61 -30.37
CA ALA A 148 17.75 -20.12 -30.35
C ALA A 148 17.64 -18.58 -30.31
N THR A 149 18.67 -17.88 -29.82
CA THR A 149 18.66 -16.41 -29.70
C THR A 149 19.89 -15.83 -30.40
N PRO A 150 19.79 -15.37 -31.66
CA PRO A 150 20.87 -14.70 -32.35
C PRO A 150 21.20 -13.38 -31.63
N GLY A 151 22.49 -13.12 -31.32
CA GLY A 151 22.92 -11.92 -30.56
C GLY A 151 22.39 -10.60 -31.14
N ASN A 152 22.21 -10.53 -32.46
CA ASN A 152 21.66 -9.36 -33.16
C ASN A 152 20.23 -8.98 -32.71
N GLU A 153 19.38 -9.93 -32.30
CA GLU A 153 18.02 -9.62 -31.85
C GLU A 153 18.00 -9.06 -30.42
N VAL A 154 18.98 -9.44 -29.60
CA VAL A 154 19.16 -8.92 -28.24
C VAL A 154 19.73 -7.50 -28.29
N ASP A 155 20.71 -7.25 -29.16
CA ASP A 155 21.30 -5.92 -29.35
C ASP A 155 20.27 -4.90 -29.87
N ASN A 156 19.40 -5.30 -30.81
CA ASN A 156 18.30 -4.45 -31.30
C ASN A 156 17.26 -4.15 -30.22
N LEU A 157 16.95 -5.11 -29.34
CA LEU A 157 16.00 -4.89 -28.24
C LEU A 157 16.60 -3.95 -27.17
N ILE A 158 17.90 -4.05 -26.89
CA ILE A 158 18.62 -3.13 -26.00
C ILE A 158 18.61 -1.71 -26.56
N GLU A 159 18.83 -1.54 -27.88
CA GLU A 159 18.74 -0.24 -28.55
C GLU A 159 17.32 0.33 -28.46
N GLN A 160 16.29 -0.49 -28.71
CA GLN A 160 14.88 -0.06 -28.67
C GLN A 160 14.42 0.33 -27.25
N VAL A 161 14.76 -0.44 -26.21
CA VAL A 161 14.38 -0.13 -24.82
C VAL A 161 15.12 1.10 -24.30
N ALA A 162 16.35 1.32 -24.73
CA ALA A 162 17.12 2.48 -24.34
C ALA A 162 16.64 3.77 -25.03
N ASP A 163 16.21 3.69 -26.30
CA ASP A 163 15.51 4.76 -27.00
C ASP A 163 14.15 5.09 -26.34
N GLU A 164 13.37 4.08 -25.90
CA GLU A 164 12.06 4.27 -25.25
C GLU A 164 12.14 4.93 -23.87
N HIS A 165 13.28 4.78 -23.17
CA HIS A 165 13.52 5.39 -21.85
C HIS A 165 14.38 6.66 -21.89
N ASP A 166 14.69 7.18 -23.09
CA ASP A 166 15.61 8.33 -23.31
C ASP A 166 16.97 8.15 -22.61
N LEU A 167 17.35 6.89 -22.39
CA LEU A 167 18.66 6.50 -21.93
C LEU A 167 19.55 6.57 -23.15
N ASN A 168 20.32 7.65 -23.29
CA ASN A 168 21.32 7.81 -24.35
C ASN A 168 22.37 6.68 -24.31
N VAL A 169 22.02 5.50 -24.80
CA VAL A 169 22.90 4.33 -24.98
C VAL A 169 24.08 4.69 -25.87
N ARG A 170 23.90 5.62 -26.82
CA ARG A 170 25.00 6.14 -27.65
C ARG A 170 26.12 6.81 -26.84
N HIS A 171 25.87 7.21 -25.60
CA HIS A 171 26.89 7.76 -24.70
C HIS A 171 27.33 6.79 -23.59
N LEU A 172 26.45 5.91 -23.13
CA LEU A 172 26.78 4.88 -22.12
C LEU A 172 27.56 3.67 -22.68
N LEU A 173 27.43 3.37 -23.98
CA LEU A 173 28.29 2.37 -24.64
C LEU A 173 29.66 2.94 -25.04
N LYS A 174 29.88 4.26 -24.92
CA LYS A 174 31.13 4.92 -25.33
C LYS A 174 31.95 5.51 -24.18
N ASN A 175 31.46 5.50 -22.94
CA ASN A 175 32.29 5.90 -21.80
C ASN A 175 31.86 5.18 -20.51
N ASP A 176 32.83 4.54 -19.89
CA ASP A 176 32.74 3.61 -18.77
C ASP A 176 31.93 4.07 -17.55
N GLY A 177 31.40 3.09 -16.81
CA GLY A 177 31.30 3.16 -15.36
C GLY A 177 29.96 3.66 -14.80
N ILE A 178 29.02 2.74 -14.59
CA ILE A 178 27.82 2.98 -13.77
C ILE A 178 28.27 3.21 -12.31
N THR A 179 28.26 4.47 -11.85
CA THR A 179 28.30 4.81 -10.43
C THR A 179 26.87 5.01 -9.91
N ASP A 180 26.36 4.00 -9.21
CA ASP A 180 25.11 3.99 -8.45
C ASP A 180 25.12 5.04 -7.30
N PRO A 181 24.08 5.88 -7.10
CA PRO A 181 24.03 6.91 -6.06
C PRO A 181 23.86 6.41 -4.61
N LEU A 182 23.83 5.10 -4.33
CA LEU A 182 23.51 4.57 -2.99
C LEU A 182 24.71 4.25 -2.06
N ARG A 183 25.93 4.74 -2.33
CA ARG A 183 27.05 4.62 -1.39
C ARG A 183 27.56 5.97 -0.91
N GLN A 184 27.19 6.36 0.31
CA GLN A 184 27.85 7.44 1.05
C GLN A 184 29.35 7.14 1.25
N PRO A 185 30.21 8.17 1.23
CA PRO A 185 31.66 8.00 1.24
C PRO A 185 32.19 7.88 2.68
N LEU A 186 32.92 6.81 2.95
CA LEU A 186 33.93 6.81 4.02
C LEU A 186 35.29 7.06 3.36
N ALA A 187 35.94 8.12 3.85
CA ALA A 187 37.14 8.77 3.34
C ALA A 187 38.33 7.84 3.07
N GLN A 188 39.11 8.13 2.00
CA GLN A 188 40.58 8.41 2.01
C GLN A 188 41.18 8.60 0.59
N PRO A 189 42.43 9.10 0.39
CA PRO A 189 42.69 10.39 -0.26
C PRO A 189 43.29 10.29 -1.68
N ALA A 190 43.40 11.47 -2.31
CA ALA A 190 43.86 11.79 -3.67
C ALA A 190 45.14 11.10 -4.17
N ALA A 191 45.18 10.75 -5.48
CA ALA A 191 46.28 11.10 -6.40
C ALA A 191 46.06 10.60 -7.85
N THR A 192 46.35 11.52 -8.78
CA THR A 192 46.92 11.33 -10.14
C THR A 192 46.02 10.86 -11.31
N SER A 193 45.70 11.86 -12.12
CA SER A 193 45.36 11.84 -13.55
C SER A 193 46.37 11.07 -14.42
N LYS A 194 45.88 10.16 -15.29
CA LYS A 194 46.55 9.72 -16.53
C LYS A 194 45.52 9.15 -17.53
N ASP A 195 44.88 10.04 -18.31
CA ASP A 195 44.18 9.66 -19.54
C ASP A 195 45.13 9.85 -20.73
N GLY A 196 45.67 8.74 -21.23
CA GLY A 196 46.56 8.69 -22.38
C GLY A 196 46.79 7.28 -22.92
N VAL A 197 45.87 6.34 -22.65
CA VAL A 197 46.03 4.91 -23.00
C VAL A 197 45.10 4.47 -24.14
N GLY A 198 44.11 5.29 -24.51
CA GLY A 198 43.13 4.96 -25.57
C GLY A 198 43.69 5.00 -26.99
N GLU A 199 44.45 6.06 -27.35
CA GLU A 199 44.97 6.24 -28.71
C GLU A 199 46.12 5.26 -29.09
N ASP A 200 46.78 4.67 -28.09
CA ASP A 200 47.89 3.72 -28.29
C ASP A 200 47.44 2.29 -28.63
N LEU A 201 46.19 1.92 -28.32
CA LEU A 201 45.67 0.57 -28.60
C LEU A 201 45.11 0.46 -30.03
N GLU A 202 44.41 1.49 -30.52
CA GLU A 202 43.93 1.54 -31.91
C GLU A 202 45.08 1.63 -32.91
N SER A 203 46.14 2.39 -32.60
CA SER A 203 47.34 2.46 -33.42
C SER A 203 48.13 1.13 -33.42
N ARG A 204 48.17 0.39 -32.31
CA ARG A 204 48.77 -0.95 -32.23
C ARG A 204 47.96 -2.02 -32.96
N LEU A 205 46.64 -1.94 -32.96
CA LEU A 205 45.78 -2.86 -33.72
C LEU A 205 45.83 -2.59 -35.22
N ALA A 206 45.97 -1.34 -35.64
CA ALA A 206 46.19 -0.98 -37.04
C ALA A 206 47.54 -1.50 -37.56
N ALA A 207 48.60 -1.41 -36.76
CA ALA A 207 49.93 -1.92 -37.12
C ALA A 207 50.03 -3.46 -37.17
N LEU A 208 49.09 -4.18 -36.55
CA LEU A 208 49.02 -5.65 -36.62
C LEU A 208 48.12 -6.18 -37.75
N ARG A 209 47.40 -5.28 -38.45
CA ARG A 209 46.53 -5.60 -39.60
C ARG A 209 47.11 -5.18 -40.96
N SER A 210 48.33 -4.63 -40.99
CA SER A 210 49.16 -4.49 -42.19
C SER A 210 50.27 -5.53 -42.19
#